data_AF-A0A2K6UUY4-F1
#
_entry.id   AF-A0A2K6UUY4-F1
#
_cell.length_a   1.000
_cell.length_b   1.000
_cell.length_c   1.000
_cell.angle_alpha   90.00
_cell.angle_beta   90.00
_cell.angle_gamma   90.00
#
_symmetry.space_group_name_H-M   'P 1'
#
loop_
_entity.id
_entity.type
_entity.pdbx_description
1 polymer ?
#
loop_
_entity_poly.entity_id
_entity_poly.type
_entity_poly.pdbx_seq_one_letter_code
_entity_poly.pdbx_strand_id
1 'polypeptide(L)'
;MRRHSETEVEEQTQELKTITRLQEQCRALQIQGVKESMNQNKATLALLHSKIRRGAHDWALAKKYDQWIISKACGKNVPLRLAHCRSTMEVAQEKLRKYVFDRVNAHNLLIHLVRRRGEKLESMHLELASLRSQPDASKEELRLLQIIRQLENNIEKTMIKITTSQNIHLLYLDLLDYLKKVLAGYPTELDKLQNLVVTYCSELSDMKIMSQDAMMITDEVKRNMRQKQASFIEERRARENRLNQQRKMIDKIHTKETSEKYRRGQMDLDFPSNLMSMEILKLRRKETSTAEMEYQTLVTAAVEKVKGAVQCSHIWDIAGRFLAQRNTEENLELQLGDCEERRLQLKALLKQLELEEAVLKFHQRPSSIRCSRLLGLQATHQGPTKAPGLQPGWELGVYPLLTGLCVPQRGWGLHLPTPELLSP
;
A
#
# COMPACT_ATOMS: atom_id res chain seq x y z
N MET A 1 61.21 -45.38 176.30
CA MET A 1 61.74 -45.48 174.92
C MET A 1 61.42 -46.86 174.35
N ARG A 2 61.04 -46.96 173.06
CA ARG A 2 60.73 -48.16 172.23
C ARG A 2 59.30 -48.70 172.05
N ARG A 3 58.23 -48.20 172.68
CA ARG A 3 56.85 -48.66 172.37
C ARG A 3 55.88 -47.58 171.85
N HIS A 4 56.35 -46.37 171.58
CA HIS A 4 55.51 -45.27 171.05
C HIS A 4 55.94 -44.79 169.65
N SER A 5 57.15 -45.14 169.20
CA SER A 5 57.65 -44.80 167.85
C SER A 5 57.25 -45.81 166.76
N GLU A 6 56.92 -47.04 167.13
CA GLU A 6 56.41 -48.04 166.17
C GLU A 6 54.93 -47.78 165.84
N THR A 7 54.12 -47.39 166.84
CA THR A 7 52.70 -47.04 166.66
C THR A 7 52.49 -45.79 165.79
N GLU A 8 53.39 -44.80 165.90
CA GLU A 8 53.32 -43.55 165.13
C GLU A 8 53.73 -43.74 163.65
N VAL A 9 54.72 -44.61 163.40
CA VAL A 9 55.10 -45.01 162.03
C VAL A 9 54.04 -45.91 161.39
N GLU A 10 53.39 -46.79 162.17
CA GLU A 10 52.24 -47.58 161.70
C GLU A 10 51.06 -46.67 161.31
N GLU A 11 50.76 -45.63 162.12
CA GLU A 11 49.73 -44.63 161.82
C GLU A 11 50.04 -43.82 160.56
N GLN A 12 51.26 -43.29 160.40
CA GLN A 12 51.65 -42.55 159.19
C GLN A 12 51.63 -43.43 157.94
N THR A 13 52.02 -44.70 158.07
CA THR A 13 51.95 -45.67 156.96
C THR A 13 50.50 -45.98 156.61
N GLN A 14 49.62 -46.07 157.60
CA GLN A 14 48.19 -46.27 157.39
C GLN A 14 47.54 -45.03 156.76
N GLU A 15 47.94 -43.83 157.17
CA GLU A 15 47.47 -42.55 156.65
C GLU A 15 47.87 -42.37 155.18
N LEU A 16 49.14 -42.62 154.84
CA LEU A 16 49.62 -42.62 153.45
C LEU A 16 48.89 -43.66 152.60
N LYS A 17 48.62 -44.87 153.12
CA LYS A 17 47.81 -45.87 152.42
C LYS A 17 46.38 -45.36 152.17
N THR A 18 45.76 -44.65 153.11
CA THR A 18 44.45 -44.02 152.87
C THR A 18 44.51 -42.87 151.88
N ILE A 19 45.54 -42.01 151.92
CA ILE A 19 45.70 -40.91 150.96
C ILE A 19 45.93 -41.46 149.55
N THR A 20 46.80 -42.46 149.39
CA THR A 20 47.03 -43.11 148.08
C THR A 20 45.75 -43.78 147.59
N ARG A 21 45.03 -44.50 148.45
CA ARG A 21 43.73 -45.08 148.12
C ARG A 21 42.71 -44.01 147.70
N LEU A 22 42.65 -42.88 148.39
CA LEU A 22 41.75 -41.77 148.04
C LEU A 22 42.16 -41.09 146.74
N GLN A 23 43.44 -40.88 146.47
CA GLN A 23 43.92 -40.33 145.20
C GLN A 23 43.68 -41.28 144.02
N GLU A 24 43.83 -42.58 144.23
CA GLU A 24 43.48 -43.60 143.24
C GLU A 24 41.96 -43.63 143.01
N GLN A 25 41.15 -43.52 144.06
CA GLN A 25 39.69 -43.37 143.95
C GLN A 25 39.28 -42.09 143.21
N CYS A 26 39.89 -40.94 143.51
CA CYS A 26 39.65 -39.68 142.81
C CYS A 26 40.03 -39.76 141.33
N ARG A 27 41.19 -40.35 140.99
CA ARG A 27 41.60 -40.58 139.60
C ARG A 27 40.62 -41.52 138.89
N ALA A 28 40.19 -42.59 139.54
CA ALA A 28 39.20 -43.52 138.99
C ALA A 28 37.85 -42.82 138.72
N LEU A 29 37.36 -42.00 139.65
CA LEU A 29 36.14 -41.21 139.49
C LEU A 29 36.27 -40.16 138.37
N GLN A 30 37.43 -39.49 138.24
CA GLN A 30 37.66 -38.53 137.17
C GLN A 30 37.72 -39.19 135.79
N ILE A 31 38.40 -40.34 135.67
CA ILE A 31 38.42 -41.15 134.45
C ILE A 31 37.00 -41.65 134.13
N GLN A 32 36.23 -42.05 135.14
CA GLN A 32 34.83 -42.45 134.98
C GLN A 32 33.98 -41.29 134.48
N GLY A 33 34.07 -40.09 135.07
CA GLY A 33 33.32 -38.91 134.64
C GLY A 33 33.64 -38.47 133.21
N VAL A 34 34.93 -38.49 132.81
CA VAL A 34 35.33 -38.22 131.41
C VAL A 34 34.80 -39.31 130.47
N LYS A 35 34.83 -40.58 130.89
CA LYS A 35 34.30 -41.70 130.09
C LYS A 35 32.78 -41.61 129.93
N GLU A 36 32.06 -41.22 130.97
CA GLU A 36 30.62 -40.97 130.94
C GLU A 36 30.28 -39.78 130.03
N SER A 37 30.99 -38.65 130.14
CA SER A 37 30.82 -37.50 129.24
C SER A 37 31.14 -37.86 127.78
N MET A 38 32.20 -38.62 127.53
CA MET A 38 32.52 -39.13 126.19
C MET A 38 31.41 -40.05 125.66
N ASN A 39 30.85 -40.93 126.49
CA ASN A 39 29.74 -41.80 126.11
C ASN A 39 28.46 -41.00 125.84
N GLN A 40 28.16 -39.98 126.64
CA GLN A 40 27.05 -39.04 126.40
C GLN A 40 27.24 -38.28 125.08
N ASN A 41 28.46 -37.77 124.80
CA ASN A 41 28.76 -37.09 123.54
C ASN A 41 28.65 -38.02 122.33
N LYS A 42 29.12 -39.28 122.45
CA LYS A 42 28.94 -40.31 121.42
C LYS A 42 27.45 -40.58 121.15
N ALA A 43 26.63 -40.68 122.20
CA ALA A 43 25.18 -40.85 122.06
C ALA A 43 24.52 -39.65 121.37
N THR A 44 24.89 -38.42 121.74
CA THR A 44 24.39 -37.19 121.12
C THR A 44 24.79 -37.09 119.64
N LEU A 45 26.04 -37.38 119.29
CA LEU A 45 26.50 -37.41 117.90
C LEU A 45 25.76 -38.48 117.08
N ALA A 46 25.57 -39.68 117.64
CA ALA A 46 24.79 -40.73 116.98
C ALA A 46 23.34 -40.28 116.71
N LEU A 47 22.71 -39.58 117.67
CA LEU A 47 21.39 -38.99 117.51
C LEU A 47 21.36 -37.92 116.41
N LEU A 48 22.32 -36.98 116.40
CA LEU A 48 22.41 -35.92 115.38
C LEU A 48 22.64 -36.51 113.98
N HIS A 49 23.56 -37.47 113.84
CA HIS A 49 23.75 -38.19 112.59
C HIS A 49 22.48 -38.94 112.15
N SER A 50 21.70 -39.50 113.08
CA SER A 50 20.40 -40.10 112.74
C SER A 50 19.40 -39.06 112.25
N LYS A 51 19.36 -37.85 112.85
CA LYS A 51 18.48 -36.75 112.43
C LYS A 51 18.87 -36.22 111.05
N ILE A 52 20.16 -36.02 110.78
CA ILE A 52 20.65 -35.58 109.47
C ILE A 52 20.32 -36.62 108.40
N ARG A 53 20.53 -37.92 108.68
CA ARG A 53 20.17 -38.99 107.74
C ARG A 53 18.67 -39.04 107.46
N ARG A 54 17.83 -38.88 108.49
CA ARG A 54 16.37 -38.77 108.30
C ARG A 54 16.00 -37.54 107.47
N GLY A 55 16.52 -36.36 107.80
CA GLY A 55 16.23 -35.13 107.04
C GLY A 55 16.70 -35.21 105.58
N ALA A 56 17.85 -35.83 105.30
CA ALA A 56 18.30 -36.07 103.93
C ALA A 56 17.38 -37.03 103.16
N HIS A 57 16.85 -38.05 103.85
CA HIS A 57 15.87 -38.97 103.27
C HIS A 57 14.54 -38.26 102.97
N ASP A 58 14.01 -37.50 103.93
CA ASP A 58 12.75 -36.75 103.79
C ASP A 58 12.85 -35.73 102.64
N TRP A 59 13.98 -35.02 102.53
CA TRP A 59 14.24 -34.11 101.41
C TRP A 59 14.30 -34.82 100.06
N ALA A 60 14.93 -36.00 99.99
CA ALA A 60 14.99 -36.79 98.76
C ALA A 60 13.60 -37.31 98.33
N LEU A 61 12.75 -37.68 99.29
CA LEU A 61 11.36 -38.05 99.03
C LEU A 61 10.54 -36.87 98.53
N ALA A 62 10.61 -35.71 99.19
CA ALA A 62 9.94 -34.49 98.77
C ALA A 62 10.35 -34.09 97.34
N LYS A 63 11.65 -34.13 97.04
CA LYS A 63 12.17 -33.83 95.69
C LYS A 63 11.64 -34.80 94.62
N LYS A 64 11.56 -36.09 94.92
CA LYS A 64 10.97 -37.08 93.98
C LYS A 64 9.49 -36.83 93.75
N TYR A 65 8.76 -36.46 94.80
CA TYR A 65 7.35 -36.12 94.71
C TYR A 65 7.11 -34.89 93.83
N ASP A 66 7.86 -33.81 94.07
CA ASP A 66 7.82 -32.60 93.22
C ASP A 66 8.13 -32.92 91.76
N GLN A 67 9.20 -33.69 91.52
CA GLN A 67 9.59 -34.08 90.16
C GLN A 67 8.50 -34.89 89.44
N TRP A 68 7.82 -35.79 90.16
CA TRP A 68 6.73 -36.58 89.61
C TRP A 68 5.49 -35.72 89.29
N ILE A 69 5.07 -34.85 90.22
CA ILE A 69 3.94 -33.94 89.99
C ILE A 69 4.21 -33.01 88.82
N ILE A 70 5.38 -32.38 88.77
CA ILE A 70 5.77 -31.47 87.70
C ILE A 70 5.77 -32.21 86.35
N SER A 71 6.30 -33.44 86.32
CA SER A 71 6.30 -34.26 85.11
C SER A 71 4.90 -34.62 84.63
N LYS A 72 3.99 -34.94 85.57
CA LYS A 72 2.58 -35.22 85.27
C LYS A 72 1.87 -33.97 84.73
N ALA A 73 2.07 -32.81 85.34
CA ALA A 73 1.46 -31.54 84.93
C ALA A 73 1.95 -31.05 83.57
N CYS A 74 3.24 -31.24 83.25
CA CYS A 74 3.80 -30.86 81.95
C CYS A 74 3.38 -31.82 80.81
N GLY A 75 2.85 -33.00 81.13
CA GLY A 75 2.39 -34.00 80.16
C GLY A 75 3.46 -34.36 79.11
N LYS A 76 3.08 -34.29 77.82
CA LYS A 76 3.97 -34.58 76.68
C LYS A 76 4.89 -33.41 76.30
N ASN A 77 4.77 -32.24 76.92
CA ASN A 77 5.58 -31.07 76.59
C ASN A 77 6.98 -31.19 77.18
N VAL A 78 7.86 -31.91 76.47
CA VAL A 78 9.24 -32.19 76.88
C VAL A 78 10.04 -30.91 77.22
N PRO A 79 10.00 -29.82 76.42
CA PRO A 79 10.74 -28.60 76.74
C PRO A 79 10.27 -27.94 78.04
N LEU A 80 8.96 -27.92 78.26
CA LEU A 80 8.35 -27.36 79.45
C LEU A 80 8.71 -28.19 80.69
N ARG A 81 8.70 -29.52 80.57
CA ARG A 81 9.12 -30.43 81.64
C ARG A 81 10.59 -30.23 82.03
N LEU A 82 11.47 -30.09 81.03
CA LEU A 82 12.90 -29.87 81.27
C LEU A 82 13.17 -28.53 81.95
N ALA A 83 12.45 -27.46 81.57
CA ALA A 83 12.59 -26.15 82.18
C ALA A 83 12.25 -26.11 83.69
N HIS A 84 11.37 -27.02 84.14
CA HIS A 84 10.88 -27.06 85.53
C HIS A 84 11.47 -28.20 86.37
N CYS A 85 12.35 -29.04 85.82
CA CYS A 85 12.84 -30.27 86.48
C CYS A 85 13.58 -30.06 87.81
N ARG A 86 14.06 -28.85 88.10
CA ARG A 86 14.76 -28.48 89.34
C ARG A 86 13.97 -27.51 90.22
N SER A 87 12.72 -27.22 89.87
CA SER A 87 11.87 -26.30 90.63
C SER A 87 11.13 -27.06 91.74
N THR A 88 10.78 -26.35 92.82
CA THR A 88 9.76 -26.86 93.75
C THR A 88 8.39 -26.83 93.08
N MET A 89 7.44 -27.58 93.65
CA MET A 89 6.07 -27.66 93.14
C MET A 89 5.41 -26.28 92.95
N GLU A 90 5.59 -25.35 93.91
CA GLU A 90 4.95 -24.02 93.91
C GLU A 90 5.50 -23.14 92.78
N VAL A 91 6.82 -23.14 92.60
CA VAL A 91 7.49 -22.36 91.54
C VAL A 91 7.10 -22.88 90.16
N ALA A 92 7.01 -24.20 90.00
CA ALA A 92 6.57 -24.81 88.75
C ALA A 92 5.09 -24.52 88.47
N GLN A 93 4.24 -24.54 89.51
CA GLN A 93 2.82 -24.22 89.39
C GLN A 93 2.60 -22.79 88.90
N GLU A 94 3.29 -21.81 89.48
CA GLU A 94 3.13 -20.41 89.09
C GLU A 94 3.62 -20.14 87.66
N LYS A 95 4.79 -20.70 87.31
CA LYS A 95 5.31 -20.61 85.93
C LYS A 95 4.38 -21.26 84.91
N LEU A 96 3.77 -22.40 85.25
CA LEU A 96 2.83 -23.08 84.37
C LEU A 96 1.52 -22.30 84.23
N ARG A 97 1.00 -21.72 85.32
CA ARG A 97 -0.17 -20.82 85.28
C ARG A 97 0.06 -19.64 84.35
N LYS A 98 1.20 -18.96 84.51
CA LYS A 98 1.60 -17.87 83.62
C LYS A 98 1.72 -18.34 82.16
N TYR A 99 2.38 -19.46 81.91
CA TYR A 99 2.50 -20.01 80.56
C TYR A 99 1.13 -20.29 79.90
N VAL A 100 0.20 -20.89 80.64
CA VAL A 100 -1.17 -21.14 80.14
C VAL A 100 -1.89 -19.82 79.86
N PHE A 101 -1.79 -18.85 80.77
CA PHE A 101 -2.37 -17.53 80.57
C PHE A 101 -1.82 -16.81 79.33
N ASP A 102 -0.50 -16.78 79.15
CA ASP A 102 0.15 -16.18 77.99
C ASP A 102 -0.27 -16.87 76.69
N ARG A 103 -0.40 -18.21 76.70
CA ARG A 103 -0.88 -18.98 75.54
C ARG A 103 -2.34 -18.70 75.20
N VAL A 104 -3.22 -18.60 76.20
CA VAL A 104 -4.63 -18.26 76.00
C VAL A 104 -4.76 -16.83 75.47
N ASN A 105 -3.99 -15.88 76.00
CA ASN A 105 -3.99 -14.50 75.49
C ASN A 105 -3.50 -14.42 74.05
N ALA A 106 -2.43 -15.14 73.70
CA ALA A 106 -1.95 -15.23 72.32
C ALA A 106 -3.01 -15.85 71.40
N HIS A 107 -3.71 -16.89 71.87
CA HIS A 107 -4.80 -17.52 71.12
C HIS A 107 -5.98 -16.55 70.91
N ASN A 108 -6.40 -15.83 71.94
CA ASN A 108 -7.48 -14.83 71.85
C ASN A 108 -7.12 -13.72 70.86
N LEU A 109 -5.88 -13.21 70.90
CA LEU A 109 -5.39 -12.23 69.93
C LEU A 109 -5.47 -12.77 68.49
N LEU A 110 -5.05 -14.02 68.27
CA LEU A 110 -5.13 -14.66 66.96
C LEU A 110 -6.59 -14.84 66.50
N ILE A 111 -7.51 -15.22 67.38
CA ILE A 111 -8.95 -15.31 67.05
C ILE A 111 -9.46 -13.94 66.59
N HIS A 112 -9.15 -12.86 67.31
CA HIS A 112 -9.57 -11.52 66.92
C HIS A 112 -9.01 -11.11 65.55
N LEU A 113 -7.73 -11.42 65.28
CA LEU A 113 -7.10 -11.14 63.98
C LEU A 113 -7.75 -11.94 62.85
N VAL A 114 -8.05 -13.23 63.07
CA VAL A 114 -8.73 -14.07 62.08
C VAL A 114 -10.12 -13.54 61.77
N ARG A 115 -10.90 -13.14 62.80
CA ARG A 115 -12.22 -12.52 62.59
C ARG A 115 -12.14 -11.25 61.76
N ARG A 116 -11.24 -10.32 62.12
CA ARG A 116 -11.05 -9.07 61.39
C ARG A 116 -10.63 -9.29 59.92
N ARG A 117 -9.76 -10.28 59.67
CA ARG A 117 -9.39 -10.67 58.31
C ARG A 117 -10.56 -11.27 57.54
N GLY A 118 -11.39 -12.09 58.19
CA GLY A 118 -12.62 -12.64 57.62
C GLY A 118 -13.60 -11.54 57.22
N GLU A 119 -13.86 -10.58 58.11
CA GLU A 119 -14.71 -9.41 57.82
C GLU A 119 -14.21 -8.62 56.61
N LYS A 120 -12.89 -8.39 56.52
CA LYS A 120 -12.32 -7.68 55.37
C LYS A 120 -12.43 -8.49 54.07
N LEU A 121 -12.26 -9.80 54.14
CA LEU A 121 -12.42 -10.68 52.98
C LEU A 121 -13.87 -10.66 52.47
N GLU A 122 -14.85 -10.76 53.36
CA GLU A 122 -16.26 -10.67 52.98
C GLU A 122 -16.61 -9.32 52.37
N SER A 123 -16.10 -8.22 52.94
CA SER A 123 -16.26 -6.89 52.35
C SER A 123 -15.71 -6.81 50.92
N MET A 124 -14.52 -7.37 50.67
CA MET A 124 -13.95 -7.39 49.31
C MET A 124 -14.72 -8.32 48.36
N HIS A 125 -15.23 -9.46 48.84
CA HIS A 125 -16.07 -10.35 48.03
C HIS A 125 -17.38 -9.67 47.62
N LEU A 126 -18.01 -8.93 48.53
CA LEU A 126 -19.22 -8.16 48.22
C LEU A 126 -18.96 -7.06 47.18
N GLU A 127 -17.83 -6.35 47.29
CA GLU A 127 -17.42 -5.33 46.32
C GLU A 127 -17.16 -5.96 44.93
N LEU A 128 -16.45 -7.08 44.88
CA LEU A 128 -16.23 -7.82 43.63
C LEU A 128 -17.54 -8.33 43.01
N ALA A 129 -18.46 -8.83 43.83
CA ALA A 129 -19.77 -9.26 43.35
C ALA A 129 -20.57 -8.07 42.79
N SER A 130 -20.53 -6.92 43.47
CA SER A 130 -21.16 -5.69 43.00
C SER A 130 -20.61 -5.25 41.64
N LEU A 131 -19.28 -5.22 41.48
CA LEU A 131 -18.62 -4.88 40.22
C LEU A 131 -18.98 -5.84 39.09
N ARG A 132 -19.03 -7.15 39.38
CA ARG A 132 -19.45 -8.17 38.39
C ARG A 132 -20.92 -8.11 38.03
N SER A 133 -21.76 -7.65 38.94
CA SER A 133 -23.20 -7.48 38.70
C SER A 133 -23.54 -6.19 37.96
N GLN A 134 -22.55 -5.32 37.72
CA GLN A 134 -22.77 -4.17 36.86
C GLN A 134 -23.09 -4.67 35.44
N PRO A 135 -24.15 -4.14 34.81
CA PRO A 135 -24.54 -4.56 33.48
C PRO A 135 -23.41 -4.24 32.48
N ASP A 136 -23.07 -5.19 31.61
CA ASP A 136 -22.23 -4.94 30.45
C ASP A 136 -22.84 -3.82 29.60
N ALA A 137 -21.97 -2.92 29.14
CA ALA A 137 -22.20 -1.73 28.34
C ALA A 137 -23.55 -1.01 28.54
N SER A 138 -23.53 0.21 29.08
CA SER A 138 -24.78 0.97 29.28
C SER A 138 -25.52 1.17 27.95
N LYS A 139 -26.85 1.32 28.00
CA LYS A 139 -27.65 1.64 26.79
C LYS A 139 -27.11 2.88 26.07
N GLU A 140 -26.52 3.81 26.80
CA GLU A 140 -25.88 5.00 26.25
C GLU A 140 -24.57 4.68 25.53
N GLU A 141 -23.74 3.79 26.09
CA GLU A 141 -22.52 3.32 25.42
C GLU A 141 -22.84 2.59 24.11
N LEU A 142 -23.88 1.76 24.09
CA LEU A 142 -24.35 1.12 22.86
C LEU A 142 -24.83 2.14 21.81
N ARG A 143 -25.53 3.20 22.24
CA ARG A 143 -25.93 4.31 21.35
C ARG A 143 -24.71 5.05 20.80
N LEU A 144 -23.74 5.36 21.65
CA LEU A 144 -22.50 6.01 21.22
C LEU A 144 -21.73 5.16 20.22
N LEU A 145 -21.62 3.84 20.45
CA LEU A 145 -21.00 2.91 19.49
C LEU A 145 -21.74 2.88 18.14
N GLN A 146 -23.06 2.96 18.15
CA GLN A 146 -23.85 3.04 16.92
C GLN A 146 -23.62 4.37 16.17
N ILE A 147 -23.53 5.48 16.90
CA ILE A 147 -23.20 6.79 16.34
C ILE A 147 -21.80 6.78 15.72
N ILE A 148 -20.80 6.23 16.42
CA ILE A 148 -19.43 6.10 15.92
C ILE A 148 -19.43 5.33 14.59
N ARG A 149 -20.09 4.16 14.55
CA ARG A 149 -20.20 3.36 13.32
C ARG A 149 -20.87 4.13 12.17
N GLN A 150 -21.89 4.94 12.47
CA GLN A 150 -22.56 5.75 11.45
C GLN A 150 -21.65 6.86 10.93
N LEU A 151 -20.88 7.52 11.81
CA LEU A 151 -19.93 8.55 11.43
C LEU A 151 -18.79 7.99 10.58
N GLU A 152 -18.23 6.83 10.96
CA GLU A 152 -17.22 6.13 10.17
C GLU A 152 -17.71 5.84 8.75
N ASN A 153 -18.92 5.29 8.61
CA ASN A 153 -19.53 5.02 7.31
C ASN A 153 -19.76 6.30 6.48
N ASN A 154 -20.14 7.40 7.13
CA ASN A 154 -20.36 8.67 6.45
C ASN A 154 -19.03 9.30 5.98
N ILE A 155 -17.97 9.18 6.78
CA ILE A 155 -16.62 9.63 6.44
C ILE A 155 -16.11 8.84 5.23
N GLU A 156 -16.21 7.51 5.26
CA GLU A 156 -15.77 6.65 4.16
C GLU A 156 -16.49 6.99 2.85
N LYS A 157 -17.82 7.15 2.88
CA LYS A 157 -18.61 7.58 1.71
C LYS A 157 -18.16 8.94 1.19
N THR A 158 -17.81 9.86 2.08
CA THR A 158 -17.35 11.20 1.69
C THR A 158 -15.96 11.15 1.07
N MET A 159 -15.06 10.33 1.60
CA MET A 159 -13.72 10.09 1.01
C MET A 159 -13.80 9.50 -0.39
N ILE A 160 -14.69 8.51 -0.61
CA ILE A 160 -14.94 7.95 -1.94
C ILE A 160 -15.46 9.02 -2.91
N LYS A 161 -16.40 9.87 -2.46
CA LYS A 161 -16.93 10.98 -3.29
C LYS A 161 -15.85 12.00 -3.63
N ILE A 162 -14.98 12.36 -2.68
CA ILE A 162 -13.87 13.28 -2.90
C ILE A 162 -12.91 12.70 -3.95
N THR A 163 -12.49 11.45 -3.77
CA THR A 163 -11.59 10.76 -4.71
C THR A 163 -12.18 10.69 -6.12
N THR A 164 -13.46 10.33 -6.21
CA THR A 164 -14.17 10.27 -7.51
C THR A 164 -14.27 11.65 -8.16
N SER A 165 -14.59 12.69 -7.39
CA SER A 165 -14.65 14.08 -7.88
C SER A 165 -13.28 14.57 -8.36
N GLN A 166 -12.21 14.24 -7.64
CA GLN A 166 -10.84 14.56 -8.03
C GLN A 166 -10.46 13.88 -9.34
N ASN A 167 -10.79 12.60 -9.51
CA ASN A 167 -10.53 11.88 -10.75
C ASN A 167 -11.30 12.49 -11.94
N ILE A 168 -12.57 12.86 -11.73
CA ILE A 168 -13.38 13.55 -12.74
C ILE A 168 -12.77 14.91 -13.07
N HIS A 169 -12.35 15.68 -12.07
CA HIS A 169 -11.72 16.98 -12.27
C HIS A 169 -10.44 16.88 -13.10
N LEU A 170 -9.56 15.93 -12.79
CA LEU A 170 -8.34 15.69 -13.57
C LEU A 170 -8.67 15.35 -15.02
N LEU A 171 -9.68 14.49 -15.26
CA LEU A 171 -10.11 14.15 -16.61
C LEU A 171 -10.64 15.37 -17.39
N TYR A 172 -11.37 16.28 -16.72
CA TYR A 172 -11.80 17.53 -17.35
C TYR A 172 -10.64 18.48 -17.64
N LEU A 173 -9.61 18.52 -16.79
CA LEU A 173 -8.39 19.30 -17.05
C LEU A 173 -7.62 18.75 -18.26
N ASP A 174 -7.46 17.43 -18.35
CA ASP A 174 -6.79 16.77 -19.47
C ASP A 174 -7.55 17.01 -20.79
N LEU A 175 -8.89 16.93 -20.76
CA LEU A 175 -9.73 17.25 -21.92
C LEU A 175 -9.58 18.72 -22.33
N LEU A 176 -9.56 19.63 -21.36
CA LEU A 176 -9.37 21.06 -21.64
C LEU A 176 -8.00 21.33 -22.27
N ASP A 177 -6.93 20.70 -21.77
CA ASP A 177 -5.60 20.82 -22.34
C ASP A 177 -5.53 20.29 -23.78
N TYR A 178 -6.16 19.13 -24.03
CA TYR A 178 -6.30 18.59 -25.37
C TYR A 178 -7.04 19.56 -26.31
N LEU A 179 -8.19 20.09 -25.88
CA LEU A 179 -8.96 21.04 -26.69
C LEU A 179 -8.17 22.33 -26.95
N LYS A 180 -7.40 22.83 -25.99
CA LYS A 180 -6.50 23.97 -26.20
C LYS A 180 -5.43 23.68 -27.25
N LYS A 181 -4.85 22.48 -27.24
CA LYS A 181 -3.87 22.05 -28.26
C LYS A 181 -4.50 21.97 -29.65
N VAL A 182 -5.69 21.38 -29.76
CA VAL A 182 -6.44 21.34 -31.04
C VAL A 182 -6.76 22.76 -31.51
N LEU A 183 -7.24 23.62 -30.60
CA LEU A 183 -7.56 25.01 -30.92
C LEU A 183 -6.33 25.79 -31.41
N ALA A 184 -5.16 25.56 -30.82
CA ALA A 184 -3.91 26.17 -31.26
C ALA A 184 -3.47 25.72 -32.66
N GLY A 185 -3.96 24.58 -33.16
CA GLY A 185 -3.69 24.10 -34.52
C GLY A 185 -4.50 24.81 -35.60
N TYR A 186 -5.72 25.24 -35.30
CA TYR A 186 -6.63 25.83 -36.30
C TYR A 186 -6.07 27.07 -37.02
N PRO A 187 -5.40 28.04 -36.36
CA PRO A 187 -4.83 29.20 -37.06
C PRO A 187 -3.84 28.79 -38.15
N THR A 188 -3.00 27.80 -37.89
CA THR A 188 -2.01 27.34 -38.88
C THR A 188 -2.69 26.73 -40.10
N GLU A 189 -3.75 25.94 -39.90
CA GLU A 189 -4.51 25.36 -41.01
C GLU A 189 -5.29 26.41 -41.79
N LEU A 190 -5.84 27.41 -41.08
CA LEU A 190 -6.52 28.54 -41.70
C LEU A 190 -5.54 29.38 -42.55
N ASP A 191 -4.32 29.62 -42.06
CA ASP A 191 -3.29 30.34 -42.81
C ASP A 191 -2.91 29.61 -44.09
N LYS A 192 -2.81 28.27 -44.08
CA LYS A 192 -2.56 27.48 -45.30
C LYS A 192 -3.67 27.67 -46.32
N LEU A 193 -4.94 27.56 -45.88
CA LEU A 193 -6.09 27.75 -46.75
C LEU A 193 -6.16 29.18 -47.30
N GLN A 194 -5.90 30.19 -46.47
CA GLN A 194 -5.87 31.58 -46.87
C GLN A 194 -4.78 31.83 -47.93
N ASN A 195 -3.58 31.28 -47.73
CA ASN A 195 -2.49 31.39 -48.70
C ASN A 195 -2.87 30.73 -50.04
N LEU A 196 -3.51 29.56 -50.00
CA LEU A 196 -3.97 28.87 -51.22
C LEU A 196 -5.00 29.71 -52.00
N VAL A 197 -5.95 30.33 -51.29
CA VAL A 197 -6.94 31.24 -51.92
C VAL A 197 -6.24 32.44 -52.55
N VAL A 198 -5.28 33.05 -51.86
CA VAL A 198 -4.50 34.18 -52.40
C VAL A 198 -3.76 33.78 -53.68
N THR A 199 -3.11 32.61 -53.69
CA THR A 199 -2.43 32.08 -54.87
C THR A 199 -3.38 31.89 -56.05
N TYR A 200 -4.53 31.23 -55.84
CA TYR A 200 -5.52 31.05 -56.91
C TYR A 200 -6.10 32.37 -57.42
N CYS A 201 -6.33 33.34 -56.54
CA CYS A 201 -6.78 34.68 -56.95
C CYS A 201 -5.73 35.39 -57.82
N SER A 202 -4.43 35.28 -57.48
CA SER A 202 -3.37 35.85 -58.32
C SER A 202 -3.29 35.17 -59.68
N GLU A 203 -3.33 33.84 -59.74
CA GLU A 203 -3.30 33.09 -61.00
C GLU A 203 -4.49 33.43 -61.92
N LEU A 204 -5.68 33.56 -61.34
CA LEU A 204 -6.88 33.99 -62.09
C LEU A 204 -6.75 35.42 -62.61
N SER A 205 -6.17 36.32 -61.82
CA SER A 205 -5.92 37.70 -62.25
C SER A 205 -4.91 37.75 -63.39
N ASP A 206 -3.82 37.01 -63.30
CA ASP A 206 -2.80 36.91 -64.36
C ASP A 206 -3.40 36.37 -65.65
N MET A 207 -4.20 35.29 -65.56
CA MET A 207 -4.89 34.71 -66.72
C MET A 207 -5.91 35.69 -67.33
N LYS A 208 -6.59 36.50 -66.50
CA LYS A 208 -7.51 37.56 -66.98
C LYS A 208 -6.76 38.64 -67.75
N ILE A 209 -5.60 39.09 -67.26
CA ILE A 209 -4.73 40.05 -67.96
C ILE A 209 -4.28 39.46 -69.29
N MET A 210 -3.76 38.23 -69.29
CA MET A 210 -3.35 37.53 -70.51
C MET A 210 -4.48 37.41 -71.54
N SER A 211 -5.70 37.09 -71.09
CA SER A 211 -6.87 37.01 -71.97
C SER A 211 -7.24 38.38 -72.56
N GLN A 212 -7.15 39.45 -71.78
CA GLN A 212 -7.42 40.80 -72.24
C GLN A 212 -6.39 41.25 -73.28
N ASP A 213 -5.10 40.97 -73.03
CA ASP A 213 -4.01 41.28 -73.96
C ASP A 213 -4.16 40.50 -75.27
N ALA A 214 -4.48 39.21 -75.20
CA ALA A 214 -4.76 38.39 -76.38
C ALA A 214 -5.94 38.95 -77.21
N MET A 215 -6.99 39.44 -76.54
CA MET A 215 -8.13 40.09 -77.21
C MET A 215 -7.72 41.40 -77.88
N MET A 216 -6.95 42.25 -77.17
CA MET A 216 -6.44 43.52 -77.71
C MET A 216 -5.54 43.31 -78.93
N ILE A 217 -4.61 42.36 -78.86
CA ILE A 217 -3.74 41.98 -80.00
C ILE A 217 -4.60 41.51 -81.17
N THR A 218 -5.59 40.65 -80.92
CA THR A 218 -6.49 40.15 -81.97
C THR A 218 -7.27 41.28 -82.64
N ASP A 219 -7.81 42.22 -81.87
CA ASP A 219 -8.54 43.36 -82.40
C ASP A 219 -7.64 44.34 -83.16
N GLU A 220 -6.41 44.55 -82.68
CA GLU A 220 -5.40 45.36 -83.37
C GLU A 220 -4.97 44.72 -84.70
N VAL A 221 -4.76 43.41 -84.72
CA VAL A 221 -4.50 42.67 -85.97
C VAL A 221 -5.67 42.79 -86.94
N LYS A 222 -6.92 42.66 -86.46
CA LYS A 222 -8.13 42.85 -87.29
C LYS A 222 -8.23 44.28 -87.84
N ARG A 223 -7.96 45.31 -87.03
CA ARG A 223 -7.94 46.72 -87.49
C ARG A 223 -6.89 46.93 -88.58
N ASN A 224 -5.65 46.52 -88.32
CA ASN A 224 -4.55 46.64 -89.28
C ASN A 224 -4.85 45.91 -90.59
N MET A 225 -5.46 44.72 -90.54
CA MET A 225 -5.88 43.99 -91.73
C MET A 225 -6.92 44.76 -92.54
N ARG A 226 -7.97 45.31 -91.88
CA ARG A 226 -9.00 46.14 -92.55
C ARG A 226 -8.40 47.42 -93.15
N GLN A 227 -7.51 48.10 -92.42
CA GLN A 227 -6.84 49.30 -92.90
C GLN A 227 -5.97 49.00 -94.14
N LYS A 228 -5.15 47.96 -94.08
CA LYS A 228 -4.34 47.52 -95.23
C LYS A 228 -5.22 47.14 -96.42
N GLN A 229 -6.30 46.41 -96.19
CA GLN A 229 -7.26 46.07 -97.25
C GLN A 229 -7.88 47.32 -97.89
N ALA A 230 -8.30 48.32 -97.10
CA ALA A 230 -8.84 49.57 -97.61
C ALA A 230 -7.81 50.34 -98.44
N SER A 231 -6.58 50.50 -97.93
CA SER A 231 -5.48 51.15 -98.67
C SER A 231 -5.16 50.44 -99.98
N PHE A 232 -5.20 49.10 -100.00
CA PHE A 232 -5.00 48.30 -101.20
C PHE A 232 -6.13 48.51 -102.24
N ILE A 233 -7.39 48.60 -101.79
CA ILE A 233 -8.52 48.88 -102.68
C ILE A 233 -8.40 50.30 -103.27
N GLU A 234 -8.02 51.28 -102.46
CA GLU A 234 -7.81 52.66 -102.92
C GLU A 234 -6.66 52.77 -103.91
N GLU A 235 -5.52 52.13 -103.64
CA GLU A 235 -4.39 52.05 -104.55
C GLU A 235 -4.79 51.38 -105.87
N ARG A 236 -5.52 50.25 -105.79
CA ARG A 236 -6.06 49.56 -106.97
C ARG A 236 -6.99 50.46 -107.78
N ARG A 237 -7.92 51.16 -107.13
CA ARG A 237 -8.83 52.13 -107.79
C ARG A 237 -8.06 53.28 -108.43
N ALA A 238 -7.04 53.82 -107.76
CA ALA A 238 -6.20 54.88 -108.30
C ALA A 238 -5.43 54.40 -109.54
N ARG A 239 -4.86 53.18 -109.49
CA ARG A 239 -4.18 52.55 -110.64
C ARG A 239 -5.15 52.32 -111.80
N GLU A 240 -6.34 51.79 -111.53
CA GLU A 240 -7.37 51.55 -112.55
C GLU A 240 -7.89 52.86 -113.16
N ASN A 241 -8.04 53.92 -112.37
CA ASN A 241 -8.38 55.25 -112.88
C ASN A 241 -7.30 55.81 -113.80
N ARG A 242 -6.01 55.68 -113.42
CA ARG A 242 -4.88 56.07 -114.28
C ARG A 242 -4.87 55.27 -115.59
N LEU A 243 -5.09 53.95 -115.51
CA LEU A 243 -5.20 53.09 -116.69
C LEU A 243 -6.40 53.49 -117.57
N ASN A 244 -7.55 53.80 -116.99
CA ASN A 244 -8.73 54.29 -117.73
C ASN A 244 -8.48 55.66 -118.37
N GLN A 245 -7.72 56.55 -117.73
CA GLN A 245 -7.30 57.82 -118.34
C GLN A 245 -6.38 57.58 -119.53
N GLN A 246 -5.38 56.70 -119.40
CA GLN A 246 -4.51 56.29 -120.51
C GLN A 246 -5.32 55.64 -121.64
N ARG A 247 -6.26 54.75 -121.32
CA ARG A 247 -7.16 54.11 -122.29
C ARG A 247 -8.03 55.12 -123.02
N LYS A 248 -8.61 56.10 -122.33
CA LYS A 248 -9.36 57.20 -122.97
C LYS A 248 -8.48 58.02 -123.92
N MET A 249 -7.21 58.24 -123.59
CA MET A 249 -6.27 58.90 -124.50
C MET A 249 -5.98 58.03 -125.73
N ILE A 250 -5.82 56.72 -125.54
CA ILE A 250 -5.69 55.73 -126.63
C ILE A 250 -6.96 55.69 -127.49
N ASP A 251 -8.15 55.66 -126.89
CA ASP A 251 -9.42 55.67 -127.62
C ASP A 251 -9.62 57.00 -128.37
N LYS A 252 -9.13 58.13 -127.83
CA LYS A 252 -9.06 59.42 -128.55
C LYS A 252 -8.09 59.37 -129.72
N ILE A 253 -6.96 58.68 -129.58
CA ILE A 253 -6.02 58.43 -130.69
C ILE A 253 -6.74 57.57 -131.73
N HIS A 254 -7.35 56.46 -131.33
CA HIS A 254 -8.09 55.60 -132.25
C HIS A 254 -9.30 56.28 -132.87
N THR A 255 -10.04 57.15 -132.21
CA THR A 255 -11.17 57.90 -132.81
C THR A 255 -10.71 59.02 -133.75
N LYS A 256 -9.57 59.66 -133.47
CA LYS A 256 -8.86 60.49 -134.47
C LYS A 256 -8.39 59.65 -135.65
N GLU A 257 -7.89 58.44 -135.38
CA GLU A 257 -7.55 57.44 -136.38
C GLU A 257 -8.81 56.96 -137.13
N THR A 258 -10.00 56.85 -136.52
CA THR A 258 -11.26 56.50 -137.19
C THR A 258 -11.77 57.66 -138.05
N SER A 259 -11.52 58.91 -137.63
CA SER A 259 -11.75 60.10 -138.47
C SER A 259 -10.73 60.22 -139.62
N GLU A 260 -9.53 59.64 -139.48
CA GLU A 260 -8.54 59.47 -140.56
C GLU A 260 -8.74 58.18 -141.39
N LYS A 261 -9.47 57.18 -140.89
CA LYS A 261 -9.79 55.91 -141.57
C LYS A 261 -10.92 56.00 -142.59
N TYR A 262 -11.36 57.22 -142.94
CA TYR A 262 -11.97 57.49 -144.25
C TYR A 262 -10.92 57.81 -145.33
N ARG A 263 -9.62 57.65 -145.06
CA ARG A 263 -8.58 57.87 -146.06
C ARG A 263 -7.51 56.80 -146.22
N ARG A 264 -7.59 55.64 -145.54
CA ARG A 264 -6.74 54.48 -145.85
C ARG A 264 -7.29 53.19 -145.23
N GLY A 265 -7.51 52.19 -146.09
CA GLY A 265 -8.03 50.88 -145.73
C GLY A 265 -6.95 49.89 -145.26
N GLN A 266 -7.45 48.83 -144.61
CA GLN A 266 -7.04 47.42 -144.68
C GLN A 266 -5.58 47.05 -144.38
N MET A 267 -5.35 46.32 -143.27
CA MET A 267 -5.01 44.88 -143.28
C MET A 267 -4.77 44.30 -141.88
N ASP A 268 -5.23 43.05 -141.75
CA ASP A 268 -4.87 41.99 -140.80
C ASP A 268 -3.37 41.87 -140.55
N LEU A 269 -3.00 41.53 -139.31
CA LEU A 269 -1.89 40.60 -139.01
C LEU A 269 -2.09 39.96 -137.62
N ASP A 270 -2.05 38.65 -137.62
CA ASP A 270 -2.23 37.71 -136.50
C ASP A 270 -0.98 37.54 -135.58
N PHE A 271 -1.21 36.79 -134.47
CA PHE A 271 -0.30 35.93 -133.67
C PHE A 271 0.50 36.57 -132.48
N PRO A 272 0.88 35.82 -131.40
CA PRO A 272 0.06 35.03 -130.45
C PRO A 272 0.53 35.06 -128.95
N SER A 273 -0.17 34.28 -128.10
CA SER A 273 0.30 33.41 -126.99
C SER A 273 0.86 33.93 -125.65
N ASN A 274 0.10 33.62 -124.59
CA ASN A 274 0.45 32.71 -123.47
C ASN A 274 1.91 32.60 -123.01
N LEU A 275 2.14 32.87 -121.71
CA LEU A 275 3.07 32.07 -120.92
C LEU A 275 2.52 31.85 -119.49
N MET A 276 2.07 30.62 -119.25
CA MET A 276 1.94 30.03 -117.93
C MET A 276 3.34 29.87 -117.32
N SER A 277 3.57 30.39 -116.13
CA SER A 277 4.68 29.97 -115.27
C SER A 277 4.14 29.09 -114.16
N MET A 278 4.29 27.78 -114.35
CA MET A 278 4.26 26.79 -113.29
C MET A 278 5.71 26.56 -112.87
N GLU A 279 6.06 26.84 -111.62
CA GLU A 279 7.40 26.54 -111.10
C GLU A 279 7.31 25.78 -109.77
N ILE A 280 7.68 24.50 -109.86
CA ILE A 280 7.91 23.55 -108.77
C ILE A 280 9.19 23.95 -108.04
N LEU A 281 9.12 24.13 -106.72
CA LEU A 281 10.32 24.28 -105.88
C LEU A 281 10.25 23.41 -104.62
N LYS A 282 10.81 22.22 -104.79
CA LYS A 282 11.72 21.49 -103.88
C LYS A 282 11.28 21.34 -102.42
N LEU A 283 10.78 20.14 -102.15
CA LEU A 283 10.91 19.37 -100.90
C LEU A 283 12.33 19.52 -100.32
N ARG A 284 12.49 20.34 -99.28
CA ARG A 284 13.71 20.39 -98.46
C ARG A 284 13.48 19.48 -97.25
N ARG A 285 14.17 18.34 -97.24
CA ARG A 285 14.33 17.44 -96.10
C ARG A 285 14.89 18.27 -94.94
N LYS A 286 14.13 18.37 -93.84
CA LYS A 286 14.51 19.14 -92.65
C LYS A 286 15.53 18.31 -91.88
N GLU A 287 16.77 18.78 -91.82
CA GLU A 287 17.81 18.25 -90.95
C GLU A 287 17.34 18.45 -89.50
N THR A 288 17.26 17.37 -88.73
CA THR A 288 17.01 17.41 -87.27
C THR A 288 18.13 18.22 -86.63
N SER A 289 17.75 19.30 -85.94
CA SER A 289 18.69 20.19 -85.27
C SER A 289 19.49 19.42 -84.22
N THR A 290 20.78 19.75 -84.02
CA THR A 290 21.65 19.14 -83.01
C THR A 290 21.03 19.17 -81.60
N ALA A 291 20.28 20.23 -81.28
CA ALA A 291 19.55 20.38 -80.03
C ALA A 291 18.43 19.33 -79.84
N GLU A 292 17.84 18.85 -80.93
CA GLU A 292 16.75 17.86 -80.93
C GLU A 292 17.29 16.45 -80.62
N MET A 293 18.51 16.16 -81.11
CA MET A 293 19.24 14.93 -80.84
C MET A 293 19.76 14.88 -79.38
N GLU A 294 20.26 15.99 -78.84
CA GLU A 294 20.67 16.10 -77.43
C GLU A 294 19.48 15.90 -76.48
N TYR A 295 18.33 16.52 -76.80
CA TYR A 295 17.09 16.35 -76.05
C TYR A 295 16.61 14.89 -76.05
N GLN A 296 16.60 14.23 -77.21
CA GLN A 296 16.24 12.80 -77.29
C GLN A 296 17.17 11.92 -76.45
N THR A 297 18.47 12.18 -76.48
CA THR A 297 19.46 11.39 -75.72
C THR A 297 19.23 11.52 -74.21
N LEU A 298 18.93 12.72 -73.72
CA LEU A 298 18.61 12.96 -72.30
C LEU A 298 17.32 12.28 -71.87
N VAL A 299 16.26 12.34 -72.70
CA VAL A 299 14.98 11.70 -72.41
C VAL A 299 15.13 10.18 -72.36
N THR A 300 15.86 9.57 -73.31
CA THR A 300 16.10 8.12 -73.30
C THR A 300 16.91 7.69 -72.07
N ALA A 301 17.94 8.45 -71.67
CA ALA A 301 18.72 8.15 -70.47
C ALA A 301 17.89 8.25 -69.19
N ALA A 302 16.99 9.25 -69.10
CA ALA A 302 16.08 9.39 -67.96
C ALA A 302 15.09 8.23 -67.87
N VAL A 303 14.52 7.79 -69.01
CA VAL A 303 13.61 6.64 -69.08
C VAL A 303 14.31 5.34 -68.66
N GLU A 304 15.54 5.09 -69.12
CA GLU A 304 16.28 3.88 -68.71
C GLU A 304 16.65 3.90 -67.22
N LYS A 305 16.92 5.08 -66.64
CA LYS A 305 17.14 5.22 -65.19
C LYS A 305 15.88 4.86 -64.39
N VAL A 306 14.70 5.28 -64.85
CA VAL A 306 13.41 4.92 -64.22
C VAL A 306 13.12 3.42 -64.40
N LYS A 307 13.36 2.87 -65.60
CA LYS A 307 13.21 1.42 -65.84
C LYS A 307 14.11 0.59 -64.92
N GLY A 308 15.36 1.01 -64.73
CA GLY A 308 16.30 0.37 -63.81
C GLY A 308 15.84 0.45 -62.34
N ALA A 309 15.36 1.61 -61.88
CA ALA A 309 14.89 1.79 -60.51
C ALA A 309 13.63 0.96 -60.20
N VAL A 310 12.71 0.87 -61.15
CA VAL A 310 11.43 0.14 -61.02
C VAL A 310 11.57 -1.34 -61.45
N GLN A 311 12.78 -1.74 -61.87
CA GLN A 311 13.15 -3.08 -62.36
C GLN A 311 12.23 -3.61 -63.48
N CYS A 312 11.83 -2.75 -64.42
CA CYS A 312 10.92 -3.10 -65.50
C CYS A 312 11.60 -3.05 -66.88
N SER A 313 11.17 -3.95 -67.78
CA SER A 313 11.79 -4.14 -69.09
C SER A 313 11.22 -3.19 -70.14
N HIS A 314 9.93 -2.85 -70.05
CA HIS A 314 9.24 -1.95 -70.98
C HIS A 314 8.70 -0.69 -70.29
N ILE A 315 8.69 0.43 -71.01
CA ILE A 315 8.24 1.73 -70.50
C ILE A 315 6.76 1.71 -70.07
N TRP A 316 5.95 0.89 -70.75
CA TRP A 316 4.53 0.71 -70.47
C TRP A 316 4.27 0.03 -69.11
N ASP A 317 5.26 -0.69 -68.57
CA ASP A 317 5.12 -1.41 -67.31
C ASP A 317 5.40 -0.54 -66.07
N ILE A 318 5.99 0.66 -66.27
CA ILE A 318 6.38 1.58 -65.19
C ILE A 318 5.16 1.94 -64.33
N ALA A 319 4.06 2.33 -64.96
CA ALA A 319 2.83 2.72 -64.25
C ALA A 319 2.23 1.55 -63.45
N GLY A 320 2.22 0.34 -64.02
CA GLY A 320 1.72 -0.86 -63.35
C GLY A 320 2.56 -1.26 -62.14
N ARG A 321 3.89 -1.13 -62.22
CA ARG A 321 4.80 -1.41 -61.11
C ARG A 321 4.66 -0.43 -59.96
N PHE A 322 4.52 0.87 -60.25
CA PHE A 322 4.25 1.87 -59.21
C PHE A 322 2.91 1.62 -58.52
N LEU A 323 1.88 1.24 -59.28
CA LEU A 323 0.58 0.89 -58.71
C LEU A 323 0.68 -0.36 -57.81
N ALA A 324 1.40 -1.39 -58.25
CA ALA A 324 1.63 -2.58 -57.44
C ALA A 324 2.42 -2.27 -56.16
N GLN A 325 3.47 -1.44 -56.24
CA GLN A 325 4.26 -1.00 -55.09
C GLN A 325 3.41 -0.22 -54.09
N ARG A 326 2.58 0.71 -54.57
CA ARG A 326 1.65 1.47 -53.73
C ARG A 326 0.63 0.55 -53.05
N ASN A 327 0.06 -0.41 -53.78
CA ASN A 327 -0.87 -1.37 -53.17
C ASN A 327 -0.18 -2.24 -52.11
N THR A 328 1.08 -2.63 -52.31
CA THR A 328 1.84 -3.36 -51.28
C THR A 328 2.17 -2.50 -50.07
N GLU A 329 2.45 -1.21 -50.27
CA GLU A 329 2.67 -0.23 -49.20
C GLU A 329 1.41 -0.04 -48.37
N GLU A 330 0.26 0.24 -48.99
CA GLU A 330 -1.03 0.39 -48.32
C GLU A 330 -1.41 -0.89 -47.53
N ASN A 331 -1.13 -2.08 -48.08
CA ASN A 331 -1.37 -3.34 -47.37
C ASN A 331 -0.43 -3.55 -46.16
N LEU A 332 0.84 -3.13 -46.26
CA LEU A 332 1.79 -3.20 -45.15
C LEU A 332 1.43 -2.20 -44.03
N GLU A 333 0.95 -1.01 -44.39
CA GLU A 333 0.45 -0.02 -43.42
C GLU A 333 -0.75 -0.55 -42.64
N LEU A 334 -1.71 -1.20 -43.31
CA LEU A 334 -2.82 -1.87 -42.65
C LEU A 334 -2.34 -2.97 -41.68
N GLN A 335 -1.40 -3.81 -42.11
CA GLN A 335 -0.83 -4.86 -41.25
C GLN A 335 -0.06 -4.29 -40.06
N LEU A 336 0.64 -3.16 -40.22
CA LEU A 336 1.29 -2.44 -39.12
C LEU A 336 0.25 -1.96 -38.10
N GLY A 337 -0.86 -1.38 -38.57
CA GLY A 337 -1.98 -0.98 -37.72
C GLY A 337 -2.54 -2.15 -36.89
N ASP A 338 -2.83 -3.29 -37.54
CA ASP A 338 -3.33 -4.49 -36.86
C ASP A 338 -2.32 -5.04 -35.83
N CYS A 339 -1.03 -5.03 -36.16
CA CYS A 339 0.02 -5.47 -35.24
C CYS A 339 0.14 -4.55 -34.03
N GLU A 340 0.00 -3.24 -34.25
CA GLU A 340 0.04 -2.24 -33.20
C GLU A 340 -1.17 -2.32 -32.27
N GLU A 341 -2.36 -2.58 -32.83
CA GLU A 341 -3.57 -2.83 -32.03
C GLU A 341 -3.41 -4.09 -31.17
N ARG A 342 -2.95 -5.21 -31.74
CA ARG A 342 -2.69 -6.44 -30.96
C ARG A 342 -1.65 -6.21 -29.87
N ARG A 343 -0.61 -5.41 -30.15
CA ARG A 343 0.41 -5.04 -29.14
C ARG A 343 -0.21 -4.27 -27.98
N LEU A 344 -1.12 -3.34 -28.24
CA LEU A 344 -1.82 -2.58 -27.20
C LEU A 344 -2.75 -3.49 -26.38
N GLN A 345 -3.50 -4.38 -27.03
CA GLN A 345 -4.36 -5.37 -26.37
C GLN A 345 -3.55 -6.31 -25.45
N LEU A 346 -2.44 -6.86 -25.94
CA LEU A 346 -1.53 -7.69 -25.14
C LEU A 346 -0.92 -6.94 -23.95
N LYS A 347 -0.56 -5.66 -24.14
CA LYS A 347 -0.04 -4.82 -23.07
C LYS A 347 -1.09 -4.54 -21.98
N ALA A 348 -2.36 -4.38 -22.37
CA ALA A 348 -3.47 -4.23 -21.43
C ALA A 348 -3.72 -5.53 -20.66
N LEU A 349 -3.72 -6.68 -21.35
CA LEU A 349 -3.86 -8.00 -20.74
C LEU A 349 -2.72 -8.27 -19.72
N LEU A 350 -1.47 -7.96 -20.07
CA LEU A 350 -0.33 -8.09 -19.16
C LEU A 350 -0.55 -7.31 -17.86
N LYS A 351 -0.98 -6.04 -17.95
CA LYS A 351 -1.28 -5.25 -16.76
C LYS A 351 -2.40 -5.84 -15.92
N GLN A 352 -3.43 -6.41 -16.55
CA GLN A 352 -4.52 -7.07 -15.84
C GLN A 352 -4.02 -8.32 -15.09
N LEU A 353 -3.21 -9.14 -15.76
CA LEU A 353 -2.62 -10.34 -15.16
C LEU A 353 -1.63 -10.00 -14.04
N GLU A 354 -0.85 -8.93 -14.15
CA GLU A 354 0.02 -8.42 -13.07
C GLU A 354 -0.80 -7.99 -11.84
N LEU A 355 -1.95 -7.35 -12.06
CA LEU A 355 -2.87 -7.00 -10.98
C LEU A 355 -3.48 -8.25 -10.33
N GLU A 356 -3.92 -9.23 -11.12
CA GLU A 356 -4.42 -10.50 -10.61
C GLU A 356 -3.33 -11.28 -9.85
N GLU A 357 -2.09 -11.31 -10.34
CA GLU A 357 -0.96 -11.92 -9.66
C GLU A 357 -0.66 -11.22 -8.34
N ALA A 358 -0.68 -9.88 -8.30
CA ALA A 358 -0.52 -9.13 -7.06
C ALA A 358 -1.65 -9.46 -6.08
N VAL A 359 -2.91 -9.48 -6.54
CA VAL A 359 -4.05 -9.90 -5.72
C VAL A 359 -3.83 -11.31 -5.18
N LEU A 360 -3.39 -12.27 -5.99
CA LEU A 360 -3.14 -13.65 -5.56
C LEU A 360 -1.94 -13.78 -4.60
N LYS A 361 -0.87 -13.01 -4.80
CA LYS A 361 0.30 -12.94 -3.89
C LYS A 361 -0.08 -12.40 -2.52
N PHE A 362 -0.96 -11.40 -2.48
CA PHE A 362 -1.38 -10.75 -1.21
C PHE A 362 -2.65 -11.36 -0.60
N HIS A 363 -3.42 -12.16 -1.36
CA HIS A 363 -4.55 -12.97 -0.88
C HIS A 363 -4.17 -14.44 -0.71
N GLN A 364 -2.98 -14.71 -0.17
CA GLN A 364 -2.78 -15.96 0.54
C GLN A 364 -3.72 -15.91 1.76
N ARG A 365 -4.92 -16.48 1.62
CA ARG A 365 -5.84 -16.74 2.76
C ARG A 365 -4.97 -17.28 3.90
N PRO A 366 -5.10 -16.75 5.14
CA PRO A 366 -4.65 -17.49 6.30
C PRO A 366 -5.33 -18.85 6.19
N SER A 367 -4.56 -19.88 5.89
CA SER A 367 -5.08 -21.23 5.95
C SER A 367 -5.61 -21.39 7.37
N SER A 368 -6.93 -21.59 7.48
CA SER A 368 -7.61 -22.03 8.70
C SER A 368 -7.19 -23.44 9.11
N ILE A 369 -5.89 -23.75 9.02
CA ILE A 369 -5.27 -25.02 9.36
C ILE A 369 -4.14 -24.71 10.34
N ARG A 370 -4.51 -24.18 11.52
CA ARG A 370 -3.71 -24.28 12.74
C ARG A 370 -4.52 -23.88 13.98
N CYS A 371 -5.75 -24.37 14.11
CA CYS A 371 -6.46 -24.31 15.39
C CYS A 371 -7.51 -25.44 15.52
N SER A 372 -7.04 -26.69 15.44
CA SER A 372 -7.83 -27.88 15.82
C SER A 372 -6.98 -28.95 16.51
N ARG A 373 -5.86 -28.55 17.14
CA ARG A 373 -5.17 -29.35 18.16
C ARG A 373 -5.17 -28.54 19.44
N LEU A 374 -6.22 -28.64 20.25
CA LEU A 374 -6.16 -28.49 21.71
C LEU A 374 -7.49 -28.67 22.47
N LEU A 375 -8.57 -29.20 21.86
CA LEU A 375 -9.76 -29.60 22.61
C LEU A 375 -10.30 -30.92 22.08
N GLY A 376 -10.38 -31.94 22.94
CA GLY A 376 -11.11 -33.17 22.66
C GLY A 376 -10.40 -34.50 22.96
N LEU A 377 -9.67 -34.63 24.08
CA LEU A 377 -9.45 -35.94 24.70
C LEU A 377 -10.68 -36.30 25.55
N GLN A 378 -11.66 -36.96 24.94
CA GLN A 378 -12.61 -37.88 25.59
C GLN A 378 -13.67 -38.31 24.57
N ALA A 379 -13.56 -39.54 24.09
CA ALA A 379 -14.67 -40.50 23.95
C ALA A 379 -14.18 -41.72 23.18
N THR A 380 -14.25 -42.85 23.88
CA THR A 380 -13.95 -44.18 23.43
C THR A 380 -15.04 -44.79 22.54
N HIS A 381 -14.60 -45.67 21.64
CA HIS A 381 -15.27 -46.88 21.14
C HIS A 381 -16.25 -46.85 19.95
N GLN A 382 -15.99 -47.85 19.07
CA GLN A 382 -16.76 -48.41 17.94
C GLN A 382 -16.66 -47.61 16.63
N GLY A 383 -16.31 -48.12 15.45
CA GLY A 383 -16.21 -49.49 14.90
C GLY A 383 -16.56 -49.34 13.39
N PRO A 384 -15.92 -50.04 12.43
CA PRO A 384 -15.65 -49.49 11.10
C PRO A 384 -16.55 -50.03 9.99
N THR A 385 -16.81 -49.23 8.94
CA THR A 385 -17.26 -49.75 7.63
C THR A 385 -16.88 -48.85 6.45
N LYS A 386 -15.96 -49.39 5.63
CA LYS A 386 -15.86 -49.40 4.15
C LYS A 386 -15.90 -48.09 3.32
N ALA A 387 -14.81 -47.90 2.58
CA ALA A 387 -14.63 -47.07 1.37
C ALA A 387 -15.19 -47.80 0.10
N PRO A 388 -14.90 -47.40 -1.16
CA PRO A 388 -14.54 -46.09 -1.76
C PRO A 388 -15.42 -45.75 -3.00
N GLY A 389 -15.26 -44.54 -3.57
CA GLY A 389 -15.86 -44.20 -4.87
C GLY A 389 -15.25 -42.95 -5.51
N LEU A 390 -14.13 -43.13 -6.21
CA LEU A 390 -13.58 -42.19 -7.19
C LEU A 390 -14.38 -42.32 -8.50
N GLN A 391 -14.85 -41.21 -9.07
CA GLN A 391 -14.39 -40.72 -10.39
C GLN A 391 -15.05 -39.38 -10.79
N PRO A 392 -14.42 -38.60 -11.71
CA PRO A 392 -14.70 -37.19 -11.95
C PRO A 392 -15.57 -36.97 -13.21
N GLY A 393 -16.53 -36.05 -13.11
CA GLY A 393 -17.31 -35.55 -14.25
C GLY A 393 -17.01 -34.07 -14.48
N TRP A 394 -16.34 -33.78 -15.60
CA TRP A 394 -16.15 -32.43 -16.11
C TRP A 394 -17.42 -32.04 -16.86
N GLU A 395 -18.10 -30.98 -16.45
CA GLU A 395 -19.07 -30.31 -17.31
C GLU A 395 -18.86 -28.79 -17.28
N LEU A 396 -18.58 -28.28 -18.47
CA LEU A 396 -18.54 -26.87 -18.83
C LEU A 396 -19.92 -26.24 -18.62
N GLY A 397 -20.06 -25.47 -17.54
CA GLY A 397 -21.20 -24.58 -17.33
C GLY A 397 -20.99 -23.25 -18.04
N VAL A 398 -21.57 -23.13 -19.23
CA VAL A 398 -21.80 -21.87 -19.95
C VAL A 398 -22.69 -20.97 -19.07
N TYR A 399 -22.19 -19.79 -18.67
CA TYR A 399 -23.00 -18.77 -18.02
C TYR A 399 -23.64 -17.84 -19.07
N PRO A 400 -24.97 -17.66 -19.07
CA PRO A 400 -25.63 -16.67 -19.90
C PRO A 400 -25.46 -15.26 -19.32
N LEU A 401 -25.17 -14.31 -20.21
CA LEU A 401 -25.36 -12.87 -20.01
C LEU A 401 -26.80 -12.58 -19.58
N LEU A 402 -26.97 -12.05 -18.37
CA LEU A 402 -28.22 -11.40 -17.94
C LEU A 402 -28.02 -9.88 -17.98
N THR A 403 -28.50 -9.28 -19.07
CA THR A 403 -28.88 -7.87 -19.17
C THR A 403 -30.06 -7.60 -18.25
N GLY A 404 -29.82 -6.87 -17.16
CA GLY A 404 -30.86 -6.30 -16.29
C GLY A 404 -30.81 -4.78 -16.33
N LEU A 405 -31.59 -4.19 -17.24
CA LEU A 405 -31.95 -2.76 -17.21
C LEU A 405 -32.89 -2.50 -16.03
N CYS A 406 -32.37 -1.89 -14.95
CA CYS A 406 -33.20 -1.29 -13.91
C CYS A 406 -33.26 0.23 -14.12
N VAL A 407 -34.42 0.69 -14.58
CA VAL A 407 -34.86 2.10 -14.53
C VAL A 407 -35.38 2.39 -13.13
N PRO A 408 -34.94 3.48 -12.46
CA PRO A 408 -35.70 4.08 -11.38
C PRO A 408 -36.48 5.30 -11.89
N GLN A 409 -37.81 5.19 -11.90
CA GLN A 409 -38.74 6.32 -11.89
C GLN A 409 -38.85 6.91 -10.47
N ARG A 410 -39.10 8.23 -10.43
CA ARG A 410 -39.37 9.16 -9.29
C ARG A 410 -38.14 9.98 -8.88
N GLY A 411 -38.20 11.29 -8.76
CA GLY A 411 -39.27 12.28 -8.90
C GLY A 411 -38.64 13.60 -8.49
N TRP A 412 -38.65 14.59 -9.38
CA TRP A 412 -38.00 15.88 -9.14
C TRP A 412 -38.93 16.75 -8.30
N GLY A 413 -38.65 16.86 -7.00
CA GLY A 413 -39.21 17.90 -6.14
C GLY A 413 -38.28 19.10 -6.15
N LEU A 414 -38.60 20.11 -6.96
CA LEU A 414 -37.99 21.44 -6.90
C LEU A 414 -38.57 22.17 -5.68
N HIS A 415 -37.78 22.36 -4.63
CA HIS A 415 -38.00 23.41 -3.63
C HIS A 415 -36.75 24.29 -3.59
N LEU A 416 -36.84 25.44 -4.25
CA LEU A 416 -35.96 26.59 -4.00
C LEU A 416 -36.35 27.21 -2.64
N PRO A 417 -35.39 27.60 -1.80
CA PRO A 417 -35.63 28.60 -0.77
C PRO A 417 -35.37 30.01 -1.32
N THR A 418 -36.35 30.89 -1.13
CA THR A 418 -36.28 32.35 -1.29
C THR A 418 -35.29 32.95 -0.28
N PRO A 419 -34.49 33.96 -0.66
CA PRO A 419 -33.68 34.72 0.30
C PRO A 419 -34.50 35.86 0.92
N GLU A 420 -34.59 35.89 2.25
CA GLU A 420 -35.06 37.07 2.98
C GLU A 420 -34.00 38.18 2.94
N LEU A 421 -34.46 39.36 2.52
CA LEU A 421 -33.74 40.63 2.55
C LEU A 421 -33.61 41.11 4.01
N LEU A 422 -32.38 41.19 4.50
CA LEU A 422 -32.01 41.94 5.69
C LEU A 422 -31.23 43.19 5.27
N SER A 423 -31.79 44.37 5.57
CA SER A 423 -31.10 45.65 5.78
C SER A 423 -32.11 46.65 6.36
N PRO A 424 -31.73 47.61 7.21
CA PRO A 424 -30.46 47.80 7.93
C PRO A 424 -30.48 47.27 9.38
#